data_AF-A0A3D8I5P0-F1
#
_entry.id   AF-A0A3D8I5P0-F1
#
_cell.length_a   1.000
_cell.length_b   1.000
_cell.length_c   1.000
_cell.angle_alpha   90.00
_cell.angle_beta   90.00
_cell.angle_gamma   90.00
#
_symmetry.space_group_name_H-M   'P 1'
#
loop_
_entity.id
_entity.type
_entity.pdbx_description
1 polymer ?
#
loop_
_entity_poly.entity_id
_entity_poly.type
_entity_poly.pdbx_seq_one_letter_code
_entity_poly.pdbx_strand_id
1 'polypeptide(L)'
;MLDFGGGSGLLVRLLRDNGIDAYWSDRYCQNLFARGFEYENALNLNLGLATCFEVFEHLLEPKASINEMLQICPNLLFSTELLPSPIPKHSGKDLWWYYGFSHGQHISFYERKTLAYIAKVHNLHFNSYANLHLFSQKPINPFVFKWIIKLSHKGLYTLCKRQFRSKTQSDNQALQ
;
A
#
# COMPACT_ATOMS: atom_id res chain seq x y z
N MET A 1 7.33 -7.88 5.00
CA MET A 1 6.45 -6.88 4.33
C MET A 1 6.70 -5.55 5.00
N LEU A 2 6.60 -4.45 4.28
CA LEU A 2 6.72 -3.10 4.83
C LEU A 2 5.43 -2.33 4.56
N ASP A 3 4.99 -1.50 5.50
CA ASP A 3 3.89 -0.57 5.31
C ASP A 3 4.44 0.85 5.30
N PHE A 4 4.48 1.47 4.11
CA PHE A 4 4.85 2.87 3.93
C PHE A 4 3.63 3.75 4.19
N GLY A 5 3.82 4.83 4.94
CA GLY A 5 2.70 5.65 5.40
C GLY A 5 1.80 4.88 6.38
N GLY A 6 2.41 4.05 7.23
CA GLY A 6 1.69 3.12 8.10
C GLY A 6 0.85 3.79 9.20
N GLY A 7 0.81 5.12 9.27
CA GLY A 7 0.01 5.88 10.21
C GLY A 7 0.32 5.49 11.65
N SER A 8 -0.72 5.24 12.45
CA SER A 8 -0.56 4.82 13.85
C SER A 8 0.02 3.40 14.04
N GLY A 9 0.30 2.67 12.95
CA GLY A 9 0.80 1.30 12.98
C GLY A 9 -0.28 0.24 13.11
N LEU A 10 -1.57 0.63 13.00
CA LEU A 10 -2.69 -0.30 13.17
C LEU A 10 -2.68 -1.43 12.13
N LEU A 11 -2.45 -1.10 10.86
CA LEU A 11 -2.39 -2.11 9.80
C LEU A 11 -1.27 -3.11 10.06
N VAL A 12 -0.06 -2.63 10.37
CA VAL A 12 1.09 -3.48 10.73
C VAL A 12 0.74 -4.40 11.90
N ARG A 13 0.13 -3.89 12.98
CA ARG A 13 -0.32 -4.72 14.10
C ARG A 13 -1.29 -5.83 13.65
N LEU A 14 -2.32 -5.48 12.89
CA LEU A 14 -3.29 -6.45 12.37
C LEU A 14 -2.63 -7.51 11.48
N LEU A 15 -1.66 -7.14 10.66
CA LEU A 15 -0.91 -8.07 9.80
C LEU A 15 -0.06 -9.03 10.63
N ARG A 16 0.63 -8.52 11.65
CA ARG A 16 1.46 -9.33 12.56
C ARG A 16 0.61 -10.27 13.41
N ASP A 17 -0.56 -9.84 13.88
CA ASP A 17 -1.53 -10.72 14.56
C ASP A 17 -2.07 -11.84 13.64
N ASN A 18 -1.97 -11.64 12.33
CA ASN A 18 -2.27 -12.64 11.32
C ASN A 18 -1.04 -13.41 10.84
N GLY A 19 0.11 -13.25 11.50
CA GLY A 19 1.32 -14.01 11.24
C GLY A 19 2.18 -13.49 10.08
N ILE A 20 1.83 -12.35 9.51
CA ILE A 20 2.63 -11.69 8.48
C ILE A 20 3.76 -10.93 9.16
N ASP A 21 5.00 -11.15 8.70
CA ASP A 21 6.13 -10.37 9.18
C ASP A 21 6.14 -8.97 8.56
N ALA A 22 5.34 -8.08 9.15
CA ALA A 22 5.14 -6.71 8.71
C ALA A 22 5.92 -5.73 9.57
N TYR A 23 6.46 -4.70 8.93
CA TYR A 23 7.20 -3.60 9.55
C TYR A 23 6.55 -2.28 9.18
N TRP A 24 6.75 -1.28 10.02
CA TRP A 24 6.13 0.04 9.91
C TRP A 24 7.16 1.09 9.45
N SER A 25 6.74 2.02 8.59
CA SER A 25 7.47 3.25 8.32
C SER A 25 6.51 4.40 8.00
N ASP A 26 6.59 5.48 8.77
CA ASP A 26 5.87 6.73 8.50
C ASP A 26 6.69 7.91 9.05
N ARG A 27 6.84 8.96 8.25
CA ARG A 27 7.59 10.17 8.65
C ARG A 27 6.77 11.12 9.51
N TYR A 28 5.44 11.09 9.39
CA TYR A 28 4.55 12.12 9.90
C TYR A 28 3.59 11.60 10.98
N CYS A 29 3.52 10.29 11.19
CA CYS A 29 2.70 9.68 12.24
C CYS A 29 3.55 8.95 13.28
N GLN A 30 3.10 8.94 14.53
CA GLN A 30 3.73 8.14 15.58
C GLN A 30 3.26 6.69 15.49
N ASN A 31 4.20 5.75 15.55
CA ASN A 31 3.89 4.33 15.69
C ASN A 31 3.33 4.03 17.10
N LEU A 32 2.02 3.81 17.21
CA LEU A 32 1.34 3.53 18.48
C LEU A 32 1.12 2.03 18.68
N PHE A 33 0.73 1.33 17.62
CA PHE A 33 0.24 -0.06 17.69
C PHE A 33 1.28 -1.12 17.29
N ALA A 34 2.34 -0.74 16.58
CA ALA A 34 3.39 -1.66 16.10
C ALA A 34 4.78 -1.27 16.60
N ARG A 35 4.87 -0.70 17.81
CA ARG A 35 6.14 -0.25 18.42
C ARG A 35 7.17 -1.37 18.45
N GLY A 36 8.42 -1.04 18.13
CA GLY A 36 9.54 -1.98 18.04
C GLY A 36 9.58 -2.79 16.74
N PHE A 37 8.64 -2.54 15.82
CA PHE A 37 8.61 -3.11 14.47
C PHE A 37 8.76 -2.03 13.40
N GLU A 38 9.47 -0.94 13.71
CA GLU A 38 9.90 0.06 12.75
C GLU A 38 10.91 -0.55 11.75
N TYR A 39 10.82 -0.16 10.50
CA TYR A 39 11.72 -0.65 9.45
C TYR A 39 13.19 -0.28 9.74
N GLU A 40 13.43 0.91 10.30
CA GLU A 40 14.77 1.42 10.62
C GLU A 40 15.49 0.52 11.64
N ASN A 41 14.74 -0.18 12.49
CA ASN A 41 15.27 -1.09 13.50
C ASN A 41 15.58 -2.49 12.94
N ALA A 42 15.18 -2.77 11.70
CA ALA A 42 15.26 -4.10 11.11
C ALA A 42 16.41 -4.19 10.08
N LEU A 43 17.60 -4.55 10.55
CA LEU A 43 18.77 -4.74 9.70
C LEU A 43 18.56 -5.93 8.74
N ASN A 44 18.91 -5.73 7.46
CA ASN A 44 18.98 -6.76 6.42
C ASN A 44 17.67 -7.52 6.13
N LEU A 45 16.50 -6.87 6.21
CA LEU A 45 15.25 -7.49 5.78
C LEU A 45 15.21 -7.66 4.26
N ASN A 46 14.96 -8.89 3.81
CA ASN A 46 14.57 -9.15 2.42
C ASN A 46 13.06 -8.91 2.27
N LEU A 47 12.68 -7.67 1.95
CA LEU A 47 11.28 -7.29 1.79
C LEU A 47 10.72 -7.77 0.45
N GLY A 48 9.72 -8.67 0.49
CA GLY A 48 9.06 -9.15 -0.73
C GLY A 48 7.92 -8.27 -1.26
N LEU A 49 7.26 -7.50 -0.39
CA LEU A 49 6.14 -6.62 -0.73
C LEU A 49 6.10 -5.44 0.23
N ALA A 50 5.76 -4.26 -0.28
CA ALA A 50 5.36 -3.13 0.55
C ALA A 50 3.93 -2.68 0.23
N THR A 51 3.23 -2.18 1.25
CA THR A 51 1.94 -1.52 1.14
C THR A 51 2.09 -0.01 1.21
N CYS A 52 1.29 0.72 0.43
CA CYS A 52 1.23 2.19 0.46
C CYS A 52 -0.25 2.63 0.30
N PHE A 53 -1.05 2.49 1.35
CA PHE A 53 -2.48 2.86 1.27
C PHE A 53 -2.69 4.32 1.61
N GLU A 54 -3.38 5.05 0.73
CA GLU A 54 -3.58 6.51 0.81
C GLU A 54 -2.25 7.26 0.94
N VAL A 55 -1.25 6.89 0.12
CA VAL A 55 0.09 7.51 0.12
C VAL A 55 0.37 8.23 -1.20
N PHE A 56 -0.05 7.65 -2.32
CA PHE A 56 0.34 8.09 -3.67
C PHE A 56 -0.18 9.48 -4.00
N GLU A 57 -1.37 9.82 -3.51
CA GLU A 57 -2.05 11.10 -3.64
C GLU A 57 -1.37 12.23 -2.87
N HIS A 58 -0.52 11.91 -1.88
CA HIS A 58 0.21 12.86 -1.04
C HIS A 58 1.66 13.07 -1.49
N LEU A 59 2.11 12.36 -2.52
CA LEU A 59 3.49 12.47 -3.00
C LEU A 59 3.72 13.81 -3.71
N LEU A 60 4.63 14.62 -3.17
CA LEU A 60 5.06 15.88 -3.78
C LEU A 60 5.86 15.64 -5.07
N GLU A 61 6.78 14.66 -5.02
CA GLU A 61 7.64 14.27 -6.15
C GLU A 61 7.44 12.77 -6.46
N PRO A 62 6.30 12.36 -7.08
CA PRO A 62 5.93 10.96 -7.24
C PRO A 62 7.02 10.06 -7.84
N LYS A 63 7.75 10.55 -8.84
CA LYS A 63 8.82 9.78 -9.49
C LYS A 63 9.96 9.45 -8.53
N ALA A 64 10.42 10.44 -7.76
CA ALA A 64 11.51 10.26 -6.81
C ALA A 64 11.07 9.33 -5.67
N SER A 65 9.91 9.61 -5.06
CA SER A 65 9.42 8.81 -3.94
C SER A 65 9.11 7.36 -4.32
N ILE A 66 8.49 7.11 -5.49
CA ILE A 66 8.25 5.74 -5.96
C ILE A 66 9.58 5.03 -6.24
N ASN A 67 10.58 5.72 -6.80
CA ASN A 67 11.91 5.15 -7.01
C ASN A 67 12.58 4.75 -5.68
N GLU A 68 12.53 5.60 -4.66
CA GLU A 68 13.03 5.29 -3.31
C GLU A 68 12.31 4.08 -2.70
N MET A 69 10.98 4.04 -2.78
CA MET A 69 10.19 2.90 -2.30
C MET A 69 10.58 1.60 -3.02
N LEU A 70 10.81 1.65 -4.34
CA LEU A 70 11.19 0.49 -5.14
C LEU A 70 12.64 0.02 -4.92
N GLN A 71 13.52 0.90 -4.45
CA GLN A 71 14.87 0.53 -3.99
C GLN A 71 14.82 -0.27 -2.68
N ILE A 72 13.83 0.03 -1.82
CA ILE A 72 13.62 -0.67 -0.55
C ILE A 72 12.86 -1.98 -0.77
N CYS A 73 11.83 -1.97 -1.61
CA CYS A 73 10.99 -3.14 -1.85
C CYS A 73 10.62 -3.31 -3.32
N PRO A 74 10.87 -4.49 -3.93
CA PRO A 74 10.66 -4.71 -5.36
C PRO A 74 9.19 -4.74 -5.81
N ASN A 75 8.22 -4.82 -4.90
CA ASN A 75 6.81 -4.89 -5.22
C ASN A 75 6.03 -3.93 -4.33
N LEU A 76 5.10 -3.15 -4.91
CA LEU A 76 4.27 -2.18 -4.20
C LEU A 76 2.78 -2.47 -4.43
N LEU A 77 2.04 -2.72 -3.35
CA LEU A 77 0.57 -2.78 -3.34
C LEU A 77 0.05 -1.48 -2.73
N PHE A 78 -0.66 -0.66 -3.50
CA PHE A 78 -1.03 0.68 -3.07
C PHE A 78 -2.48 1.02 -3.42
N SER A 79 -3.06 1.94 -2.66
CA SER A 79 -4.37 2.50 -2.97
C SER A 79 -4.21 3.94 -3.46
N THR A 80 -5.02 4.29 -4.47
CA THR A 80 -5.28 5.66 -4.88
C THR A 80 -6.46 5.66 -5.84
N GLU A 81 -7.28 6.72 -5.83
CA GLU A 81 -8.34 6.87 -6.81
C GLU A 81 -7.76 7.30 -8.17
N LEU A 82 -8.17 6.58 -9.21
CA LEU A 82 -7.76 6.94 -10.57
C LEU A 82 -8.55 8.16 -11.04
N LEU A 83 -7.85 9.09 -11.70
CA LEU A 83 -8.47 10.24 -12.34
C LEU A 83 -9.51 9.75 -13.37
N PRO A 84 -10.79 10.13 -13.22
CA PRO A 84 -11.84 9.74 -14.14
C PRO A 84 -11.62 10.33 -15.54
N SER A 85 -12.23 9.68 -16.53
CA SER A 85 -12.38 10.21 -17.88
C SER A 85 -13.87 10.36 -18.18
N PRO A 86 -14.37 11.58 -18.46
CA PRO A 86 -13.63 12.85 -18.59
C PRO A 86 -13.11 13.41 -17.25
N ILE A 87 -12.15 14.33 -17.32
CA ILE A 87 -11.56 14.98 -16.14
C ILE A 87 -12.66 15.69 -15.34
N PRO A 88 -12.82 15.42 -14.03
CA PRO A 88 -13.85 16.05 -13.23
C PRO A 88 -13.66 17.56 -13.05
N LYS A 89 -14.77 18.29 -12.89
CA LYS A 89 -14.74 19.73 -12.60
C LYS A 89 -14.15 19.98 -11.21
N HIS A 90 -13.42 21.09 -11.08
CA HIS A 90 -12.82 21.55 -9.83
C HIS A 90 -13.78 22.35 -8.95
N SER A 91 -15.04 22.56 -9.37
CA SER A 91 -16.05 23.30 -8.63
C SER A 91 -17.47 22.91 -9.05
N GLY A 92 -18.46 23.27 -8.23
CA GLY A 92 -19.88 23.02 -8.48
C GLY A 92 -20.35 21.64 -8.01
N LYS A 93 -21.56 21.24 -8.46
CA LYS A 93 -22.21 19.99 -8.03
C LYS A 93 -21.49 18.72 -8.49
N ASP A 94 -20.68 18.82 -9.54
CA ASP A 94 -19.88 17.71 -10.09
C ASP A 94 -18.44 17.70 -9.55
N LEU A 95 -18.19 18.39 -8.43
CA LEU A 95 -16.87 18.41 -7.78
C LEU A 95 -16.48 16.99 -7.38
N TRP A 96 -15.34 16.53 -7.87
CA TRP A 96 -14.81 15.24 -7.47
C TRP A 96 -14.29 15.32 -6.04
N TRP A 97 -14.92 14.53 -5.16
CA TRP A 97 -14.61 14.47 -3.73
C TRP A 97 -13.12 14.22 -3.46
N TYR A 98 -12.44 13.49 -4.35
CA TYR A 98 -11.03 13.12 -4.19
C TYR A 98 -10.06 14.29 -4.42
N TYR A 99 -10.50 15.42 -4.98
CA TYR A 99 -9.67 16.64 -4.96
C TYR A 99 -9.43 17.16 -3.54
N GLY A 100 -10.33 16.85 -2.59
CA GLY A 100 -10.06 17.05 -1.17
C GLY A 100 -9.78 18.49 -0.76
N PHE A 101 -10.31 19.51 -1.46
CA PHE A 101 -9.98 20.93 -1.21
C PHE A 101 -10.23 21.40 0.24
N SER A 102 -11.06 20.70 1.01
CA SER A 102 -11.30 21.01 2.43
C SER A 102 -10.13 20.64 3.35
N HIS A 103 -9.34 19.62 3.01
CA HIS A 103 -8.16 19.20 3.77
C HIS A 103 -6.85 19.47 3.03
N GLY A 104 -6.89 19.64 1.71
CA GLY A 104 -5.75 20.07 0.88
C GLY A 104 -4.62 19.04 0.78
N GLN A 105 -4.86 17.80 1.18
CA GLN A 105 -3.81 16.79 1.28
C GLN A 105 -3.57 16.05 -0.05
N HIS A 106 -4.57 15.96 -0.94
CA HIS A 106 -4.43 15.24 -2.21
C HIS A 106 -3.84 16.18 -3.26
N ILE A 107 -2.57 15.99 -3.57
CA ILE A 107 -1.77 16.86 -4.45
C ILE A 107 -1.32 16.16 -5.74
N SER A 108 -1.46 14.83 -5.81
CA SER A 108 -1.09 14.00 -6.96
C SER A 108 -2.26 13.14 -7.42
N PHE A 109 -2.52 13.10 -8.73
CA PHE A 109 -3.62 12.33 -9.34
C PHE A 109 -3.11 11.51 -10.52
N TYR A 110 -3.57 10.26 -10.61
CA TYR A 110 -3.03 9.31 -11.58
C TYR A 110 -4.13 8.76 -12.48
N GLU A 111 -3.90 8.76 -13.78
CA GLU A 111 -4.65 7.92 -14.69
C GLU A 111 -4.04 6.51 -14.72
N ARG A 112 -4.84 5.52 -15.15
CA ARG A 112 -4.36 4.15 -15.36
C ARG A 112 -3.11 4.10 -16.27
N LYS A 113 -3.08 4.94 -17.32
CA LYS A 113 -1.95 5.01 -18.26
C LYS A 113 -0.67 5.54 -17.63
N THR A 114 -0.80 6.47 -16.67
CA THR A 114 0.33 7.01 -15.90
C THR A 114 0.95 5.96 -15.00
N LEU A 115 0.13 5.22 -14.23
CA LEU A 115 0.64 4.13 -13.39
C LEU A 115 1.25 2.99 -14.23
N ALA A 116 0.63 2.64 -15.36
CA ALA A 116 1.19 1.66 -16.29
C ALA A 116 2.56 2.09 -16.84
N TYR A 117 2.71 3.38 -17.14
CA TYR A 117 3.98 3.95 -17.59
C TYR A 117 5.05 3.89 -16.49
N ILE A 118 4.72 4.26 -15.26
CA ILE A 118 5.63 4.18 -14.11
C ILE A 118 6.12 2.74 -13.93
N ALA A 119 5.22 1.76 -13.90
CA ALA A 119 5.59 0.35 -13.80
C ALA A 119 6.56 -0.06 -14.92
N LYS A 120 6.28 0.34 -16.16
CA LYS A 120 7.14 0.06 -17.33
C LYS A 120 8.56 0.63 -17.16
N VAL A 121 8.70 1.87 -16.69
CA VAL A 121 10.01 2.51 -16.46
C VAL A 121 10.85 1.73 -15.45
N HIS A 122 10.20 1.08 -14.47
CA HIS A 122 10.87 0.25 -13.47
C HIS A 122 10.96 -1.24 -13.85
N ASN A 123 10.61 -1.62 -15.08
CA ASN A 123 10.54 -3.03 -15.53
C ASN A 123 9.61 -3.91 -14.67
N LEU A 124 8.49 -3.33 -14.21
CA LEU A 124 7.48 -4.00 -13.40
C LEU A 124 6.19 -4.23 -14.19
N HIS A 125 5.45 -5.25 -13.76
CA HIS A 125 4.08 -5.50 -14.19
C HIS A 125 3.10 -4.68 -13.37
N PHE A 126 2.05 -4.17 -14.04
CA PHE A 126 1.00 -3.38 -13.42
C PHE A 126 -0.33 -4.12 -13.43
N ASN A 127 -0.94 -4.25 -12.26
CA ASN A 127 -2.31 -4.71 -12.08
C ASN A 127 -3.12 -3.65 -11.33
N SER A 128 -4.40 -3.51 -11.65
CA SER A 128 -5.25 -2.50 -11.03
C SER A 128 -6.73 -2.87 -11.12
N TYR A 129 -7.42 -2.78 -9.98
CA TYR A 129 -8.85 -3.03 -9.84
C TYR A 129 -9.44 -2.15 -8.73
N ALA A 130 -10.53 -1.43 -9.05
CA ALA A 130 -11.05 -0.34 -8.21
C ALA A 130 -9.94 0.67 -7.86
N ASN A 131 -9.79 1.03 -6.58
CA ASN A 131 -8.76 1.91 -6.07
C ASN A 131 -7.45 1.17 -5.69
N LEU A 132 -7.36 -0.15 -5.89
CA LEU A 132 -6.19 -0.95 -5.50
C LEU A 132 -5.32 -1.30 -6.71
N HIS A 133 -4.02 -1.09 -6.56
CA HIS A 133 -3.02 -1.18 -7.62
C HIS A 133 -1.79 -1.96 -7.16
N LEU A 134 -1.15 -2.67 -8.08
CA LEU A 134 0.03 -3.47 -7.79
C LEU A 134 1.10 -3.26 -8.85
N PHE A 135 2.29 -2.83 -8.40
CA PHE A 135 3.54 -2.96 -9.15
C PHE A 135 4.26 -4.22 -8.69
N SER A 136 4.61 -5.09 -9.63
CA SER A 136 5.17 -6.41 -9.32
C SER A 136 6.26 -6.86 -10.29
N GLN A 137 7.32 -7.49 -9.79
CA GLN A 137 8.37 -8.08 -10.62
C GLN A 137 7.89 -9.28 -11.44
N LYS A 138 6.89 -10.00 -10.90
CA LYS A 138 6.32 -11.17 -11.57
C LYS A 138 4.95 -10.81 -12.15
N PRO A 139 4.63 -11.27 -13.37
CA PRO A 139 3.32 -11.03 -13.95
C PRO A 139 2.25 -11.75 -13.12
N ILE A 140 1.19 -11.03 -12.81
CA ILE A 140 -0.03 -11.59 -12.20
C ILE A 140 -1.15 -11.44 -13.21
N ASN A 141 -1.93 -12.50 -13.41
CA ASN A 141 -3.08 -12.48 -14.30
C ASN A 141 -4.13 -11.45 -13.78
N PRO A 142 -4.54 -10.45 -14.58
CA PRO A 142 -5.48 -9.42 -14.15
C PRO A 142 -6.85 -9.96 -13.69
N PHE A 143 -7.31 -11.07 -14.27
CA PHE A 143 -8.54 -11.72 -13.82
C PHE A 143 -8.36 -12.30 -12.42
N VAL A 144 -7.24 -12.97 -12.15
CA VAL A 144 -6.92 -13.52 -10.82
C VAL A 144 -6.82 -12.40 -9.79
N PHE A 145 -6.09 -11.32 -10.10
CA PHE A 145 -5.96 -10.16 -9.22
C PHE A 145 -7.33 -9.57 -8.84
N LYS A 146 -8.17 -9.30 -9.85
CA LYS A 146 -9.53 -8.80 -9.66
C LYS A 146 -10.39 -9.71 -8.78
N TRP A 147 -10.38 -11.02 -9.03
CA TRP A 147 -11.22 -11.95 -8.29
C TRP A 147 -10.76 -12.19 -6.86
N ILE A 148 -9.44 -12.21 -6.60
CA ILE A 148 -8.91 -12.27 -5.24
C ILE A 148 -9.40 -11.08 -4.41
N ILE A 149 -9.34 -9.86 -4.97
CA ILE A 149 -9.82 -8.66 -4.27
C ILE A 149 -11.34 -8.72 -4.06
N LYS A 150 -12.11 -9.13 -5.07
CA LYS A 150 -13.57 -9.21 -4.97
C LYS A 150 -14.06 -10.27 -3.98
N LEU A 151 -13.26 -11.31 -3.74
CA LEU A 151 -13.59 -12.44 -2.86
C LEU A 151 -12.88 -12.39 -1.51
N SER A 152 -11.95 -11.45 -1.28
CA SER A 152 -11.20 -11.33 -0.03
C SER A 152 -12.14 -11.20 1.18
N HIS A 153 -13.19 -10.41 1.05
CA HIS A 153 -14.23 -10.19 2.08
C HIS A 153 -15.24 -11.34 2.19
N LYS A 154 -15.18 -12.37 1.33
CA LYS A 154 -16.13 -13.50 1.29
C LYS A 154 -15.57 -14.79 1.90
N GLY A 155 -14.60 -14.68 2.81
CA GLY A 155 -14.07 -15.83 3.56
C GLY A 155 -12.80 -16.47 2.99
N LEU A 156 -12.26 -15.98 1.87
CA LEU A 156 -10.95 -16.41 1.36
C LEU A 156 -9.86 -16.23 2.43
N TYR A 157 -9.93 -15.13 3.17
CA TYR A 157 -9.05 -14.86 4.30
C TYR A 157 -9.06 -15.97 5.37
N THR A 158 -10.24 -16.52 5.71
CA THR A 158 -10.36 -17.58 6.72
C THR A 158 -9.60 -18.85 6.31
N LEU A 159 -9.60 -19.16 5.02
CA LEU A 159 -8.84 -20.30 4.48
C LEU A 159 -7.34 -20.05 4.56
N CYS A 160 -6.87 -18.88 4.12
CA CYS A 160 -5.46 -18.50 4.15
C CYS A 160 -4.91 -18.40 5.58
N LYS A 161 -5.69 -17.90 6.53
CA LYS A 161 -5.28 -17.72 7.94
C LYS A 161 -4.79 -19.02 8.58
N ARG A 162 -5.30 -20.18 8.16
CA ARG A 162 -4.90 -21.49 8.72
C ARG A 162 -3.42 -21.83 8.47
N GLN A 163 -2.78 -21.17 7.49
CA GLN A 163 -1.37 -21.38 7.17
C GLN A 163 -0.42 -20.50 8.00
N PHE A 164 -0.94 -19.47 8.66
CA PHE A 164 -0.14 -18.52 9.41
C PHE A 164 -0.26 -18.75 10.92
N ARG A 165 0.84 -18.56 11.63
CA ARG A 165 0.86 -18.50 13.09
C ARG A 165 0.92 -17.04 13.51
N SER A 166 0.00 -16.62 14.38
CA SER A 166 0.01 -15.26 14.92
C SER A 166 1.37 -14.92 15.55
N LYS A 167 1.83 -13.69 15.34
CA LYS A 167 3.03 -13.15 15.98
C LYS A 167 2.75 -12.44 17.30
N THR A 168 1.51 -12.36 17.79
CA THR A 168 1.17 -11.61 19.02
C THR A 168 2.05 -12.00 20.22
N GLN A 169 2.21 -13.30 20.48
CA GLN A 169 3.00 -13.78 21.62
C GLN A 169 4.50 -13.54 21.43
N SER A 170 5.03 -13.84 20.23
CA SER A 170 6.45 -13.62 19.93
C SER A 170 6.82 -12.14 19.95
N ASP A 171 5.90 -11.29 19.50
CA ASP A 171 6.08 -9.85 19.51
C ASP A 171 6.11 -9.32 20.94
N ASN A 172 5.19 -9.77 21.81
CA ASN A 172 5.21 -9.39 23.21
C ASN A 172 6.52 -9.78 23.91
N GLN A 173 7.07 -10.96 23.60
CA GLN A 173 8.35 -11.41 24.14
C GLN A 173 9.53 -10.58 23.63
N ALA A 174 9.49 -10.13 22.36
CA ALA A 174 10.55 -9.33 21.76
C ALA A 174 10.59 -7.87 22.27
N LEU A 175 9.51 -7.41 22.90
CA LEU A 175 9.36 -6.04 23.43
C LEU A 175 9.59 -5.94 24.95
N GLN A 176 9.86 -7.07 25.62
CA GLN A 176 10.25 -7.12 27.05
C GLN A 176 11.75 -6.92 27.20
#